data_AF-A0A8C1TC34-F1
#
_entry.id   AF-A0A8C1TC34-F1
#
_cell.length_a   1.000
_cell.length_b   1.000
_cell.length_c   1.000
_cell.angle_alpha   90.00
_cell.angle_beta   90.00
_cell.angle_gamma   90.00
#
_symmetry.space_group_name_H-M   'P 1'
#
loop_
_entity.id
_entity.type
_entity.pdbx_description
1 polymer ?
#
loop_
_entity_poly.entity_id
_entity_poly.type
_entity_poly.pdbx_seq_one_letter_code
_entity_poly.pdbx_strand_id
1 'polypeptide(L)'
;MSSHLGALAQPDRALIQGALKTLASKLEDLSTCNELIGKHGAALQRSLSELEDLRAPTDGADKLKSVNERATLLRITSNAMINACQDFVDLAEAHSRRWQRALQYEREQRHHLEETIEQLAKQHNSLERAWRESPSAEGTLEGESSEENEDIEFFDAMEDSPAFITVPADDHSQHSLSSNWSQDDNDGSGSYLRRGRRRRIPDKPNYSLNLWSIMKNCIGKELSKIPMPVNFNEPLSMLQRLTEDLEYSELLDRAARCDSSLEQMCLVAAFSVSSYSTTVHRTGKPFNPLLGETYELDRVEEYGYRSICEQISHHPPAAAHHVISQRGWTLWQEITIDSKFRGKYISIMPLGHIHLKFHTSGNHYVWSKVTSTVHNIIVGKLWIDQSGDIIIMNHRNKDKCHLKFSPYSYFSRDVPRKVTGVVMDGEACTHYILSGTWDDKMESAKIIESSHGCGGSEGKQKTVYQTLPPKLMWKKYPLPENAENMHYFSSLALTLNEPEDGVAPTDSRFRPDQRLMEAGLWDEANAEKQRLEERQRLERRKREAQANLALEEGKETESYQPLWFEKRTDTETGESSYVYKGGYWEAKDRQDWSHCPAIF
;
A
#
# COMPACT_ATOMS: atom_id res chain seq x y z
N MET A 1 -11.17 35.64 0.03
CA MET A 1 -9.98 35.83 0.90
C MET A 1 -8.88 34.89 0.45
N SER A 2 -8.38 35.10 -0.77
CA SER A 2 -7.37 34.26 -1.42
C SER A 2 -6.27 35.20 -1.91
N SER A 3 -5.15 35.31 -1.17
CA SER A 3 -3.93 36.00 -1.65
C SER A 3 -2.72 36.00 -0.68
N HIS A 4 -2.61 35.17 0.37
CA HIS A 4 -1.44 35.27 1.29
C HIS A 4 -0.91 33.93 1.83
N LEU A 5 -0.56 32.98 0.96
CA LEU A 5 0.14 31.75 1.37
C LEU A 5 1.31 31.33 0.46
N GLY A 6 1.86 32.25 -0.32
CA GLY A 6 3.07 32.01 -1.11
C GLY A 6 4.06 33.15 -0.93
N ALA A 7 5.02 33.02 0.01
CA ALA A 7 6.33 33.71 -0.01
C ALA A 7 7.19 33.51 1.28
N LEU A 8 7.19 32.35 1.97
CA LEU A 8 7.96 32.23 3.22
C LEU A 8 9.15 31.24 3.24
N ALA A 9 9.47 30.54 2.13
CA ALA A 9 10.56 29.56 2.15
C ALA A 9 11.84 29.92 1.36
N GLN A 10 11.87 31.03 0.61
CA GLN A 10 13.04 31.40 -0.21
C GLN A 10 14.05 32.40 0.39
N PRO A 11 13.70 33.37 1.28
CA PRO A 11 14.67 34.36 1.73
C PRO A 11 15.75 33.80 2.69
N ASP A 12 15.42 32.77 3.48
CA ASP A 12 16.36 32.22 4.48
C ASP A 12 17.51 31.41 3.87
N ARG A 13 17.27 30.73 2.75
CA ARG A 13 18.31 29.91 2.11
C ARG A 13 19.45 30.76 1.54
N ALA A 14 19.12 31.92 0.95
CA ALA A 14 20.10 32.87 0.44
C ALA A 14 20.90 33.53 1.59
N LEU A 15 20.23 33.84 2.71
CA LEU A 15 20.87 34.43 3.89
C LEU A 15 21.84 33.44 4.58
N ILE A 16 21.44 32.17 4.72
CA ILE A 16 22.30 31.12 5.28
C ILE A 16 23.50 30.86 4.37
N GLN A 17 23.29 30.78 3.06
CA GLN A 17 24.37 30.58 2.10
C GLN A 17 25.35 31.76 2.07
N GLY A 18 24.85 32.99 2.23
CA GLY A 18 25.68 34.19 2.41
C GLY A 18 26.53 34.16 3.69
N ALA A 19 25.93 33.78 4.83
CA ALA A 19 26.64 33.64 6.10
C ALA A 19 27.76 32.59 6.05
N LEU A 20 27.49 31.44 5.43
CA LEU A 20 28.47 30.36 5.24
C LEU A 20 29.65 30.82 4.37
N LYS A 21 29.38 31.60 3.32
CA LYS A 21 30.43 32.16 2.46
C LYS A 21 31.35 33.11 3.22
N THR A 22 30.81 33.96 4.08
CA THR A 22 31.62 34.91 4.88
C THR A 22 32.46 34.18 5.93
N LEU A 23 31.91 33.16 6.60
CA LEU A 23 32.65 32.34 7.56
C LEU A 23 33.77 31.54 6.88
N ALA A 24 33.53 31.01 5.69
CA ALA A 24 34.56 30.32 4.91
C ALA A 24 35.73 31.26 4.56
N SER A 25 35.44 32.49 4.13
CA SER A 25 36.49 33.49 3.86
C SER A 25 37.33 33.80 5.11
N LYS A 26 36.71 33.93 6.29
CA LYS A 26 37.46 34.16 7.54
C LYS A 26 38.27 32.93 8.00
N LEU A 27 37.82 31.73 7.64
CA LEU A 27 38.58 30.50 7.88
C LEU A 27 39.83 30.42 6.98
N GLU A 28 39.75 30.90 5.75
CA GLU A 28 40.91 31.02 4.85
C GLU A 28 41.95 32.02 5.37
N ASP A 29 41.51 33.17 5.91
CA ASP A 29 42.39 34.14 6.58
C ASP A 29 43.16 33.50 7.75
N LEU A 30 42.46 32.69 8.57
CA LEU A 30 43.04 31.93 9.67
C LEU A 30 44.05 30.88 9.20
N SER A 31 43.73 30.13 8.15
CA SER A 31 44.63 29.15 7.56
C SER A 31 45.92 29.82 7.07
N THR A 32 45.78 30.96 6.40
CA THR A 32 46.91 31.76 5.90
C THR A 32 47.80 32.25 7.04
N CYS A 33 47.21 32.77 8.12
CA CYS A 33 47.96 33.21 9.30
C CYS A 33 48.68 32.05 10.01
N ASN A 34 48.03 30.88 10.11
CA ASN A 34 48.62 29.68 10.70
C ASN A 34 49.84 29.18 9.92
N GLU A 35 49.76 29.15 8.59
CA GLU A 35 50.91 28.81 7.74
C GLU A 35 52.08 29.78 7.90
N LEU A 36 51.78 31.08 7.97
CA LEU A 36 52.79 32.12 8.16
C LEU A 36 53.48 31.99 9.52
N ILE A 37 52.74 31.72 10.59
CA ILE A 37 53.30 31.43 11.92
C ILE A 37 54.23 30.21 11.86
N GLY A 38 53.82 29.13 11.20
CA GLY A 38 54.68 27.96 11.02
C GLY A 38 55.99 28.29 10.29
N LYS A 39 55.91 29.06 9.20
CA LYS A 39 57.09 29.48 8.41
C LYS A 39 58.02 30.40 9.21
N HIS A 40 57.48 31.42 9.88
CA HIS A 40 58.29 32.35 10.67
C HIS A 40 58.85 31.69 11.94
N GLY A 41 58.09 30.79 12.57
CA GLY A 41 58.55 30.00 13.71
C GLY A 41 59.75 29.12 13.35
N ALA A 42 59.66 28.37 12.24
CA ALA A 42 60.77 27.57 11.75
C ALA A 42 61.99 28.42 11.32
N ALA A 43 61.77 29.61 10.76
CA ALA A 43 62.85 30.54 10.41
C ALA A 43 63.56 31.11 11.65
N LEU A 44 62.80 31.46 12.69
CA LEU A 44 63.34 31.92 13.97
C LEU A 44 64.12 30.80 14.66
N GLN A 45 63.57 29.59 14.71
CA GLN A 45 64.23 28.42 15.31
C GLN A 45 65.57 28.14 14.65
N ARG A 46 65.65 28.15 13.31
CA ARG A 46 66.93 28.03 12.58
C ARG A 46 67.92 29.14 12.96
N SER A 47 67.45 30.37 13.07
CA SER A 47 68.28 31.52 13.46
C SER A 47 68.83 31.40 14.89
N LEU A 48 68.03 30.84 15.81
CA LEU A 48 68.44 30.60 17.20
C LEU A 48 69.47 29.48 17.26
N SER A 49 69.28 28.38 16.54
CA SER A 49 70.27 27.29 16.48
C SER A 49 71.60 27.76 15.89
N GLU A 50 71.57 28.57 14.83
CA GLU A 50 72.79 29.18 14.26
C GLU A 50 73.51 30.12 15.25
N LEU A 51 72.79 30.73 16.18
CA LEU A 51 73.37 31.58 17.24
C LEU A 51 74.00 30.73 18.36
N GLU A 52 73.38 29.60 18.70
CA GLU A 52 73.87 28.66 19.73
C GLU A 52 75.17 27.95 19.32
N ASP A 53 75.39 27.74 18.02
CA ASP A 53 76.59 27.07 17.47
C ASP A 53 77.84 27.98 17.38
N LEU A 54 77.78 29.23 17.83
CA LEU A 54 78.89 30.19 17.74
C LEU A 54 80.04 29.87 18.71
N ARG A 55 81.26 29.66 18.16
CA ARG A 55 82.49 29.38 18.93
C ARG A 55 83.43 30.59 19.10
N ALA A 56 83.16 31.75 18.48
CA ALA A 56 84.02 32.94 18.58
C ALA A 56 83.22 34.26 18.69
N PRO A 57 83.73 35.31 19.37
CA PRO A 57 82.92 36.46 19.80
C PRO A 57 82.61 37.50 18.72
N THR A 58 83.27 37.45 17.56
CA THR A 58 83.21 38.52 16.54
C THR A 58 82.05 38.41 15.55
N ASP A 59 81.38 37.26 15.45
CA ASP A 59 80.24 37.02 14.53
C ASP A 59 78.85 37.14 15.20
N GLY A 60 78.80 37.44 16.51
CA GLY A 60 77.55 37.41 17.29
C GLY A 60 76.57 38.54 16.97
N ALA A 61 77.05 39.71 16.55
CA ALA A 61 76.22 40.91 16.38
C ALA A 61 75.25 40.78 15.18
N ASP A 62 75.72 40.29 14.03
CA ASP A 62 74.90 40.14 12.83
C ASP A 62 73.88 39.00 12.96
N LYS A 63 74.27 37.91 13.64
CA LYS A 63 73.37 36.79 13.95
C LYS A 63 72.30 37.18 14.96
N LEU A 64 72.65 37.98 15.98
CA LEU A 64 71.69 38.54 16.93
C LEU A 64 70.68 39.47 16.24
N LYS A 65 71.14 40.29 15.29
CA LYS A 65 70.26 41.13 14.46
C LYS A 65 69.28 40.29 13.65
N SER A 66 69.75 39.21 13.02
CA SER A 66 68.89 38.29 12.25
C SER A 66 67.85 37.59 13.12
N VAL A 67 68.22 37.17 14.34
CA VAL A 67 67.27 36.61 15.32
C VAL A 67 66.21 37.65 15.68
N ASN A 68 66.60 38.90 15.94
CA ASN A 68 65.67 39.97 16.31
C ASN A 68 64.68 40.31 15.18
N GLU A 69 65.15 40.33 13.93
CA GLU A 69 64.29 40.51 12.74
C GLU A 69 63.28 39.37 12.59
N ARG A 70 63.72 38.12 12.72
CA ARG A 70 62.83 36.94 12.62
C ARG A 70 61.87 36.83 13.80
N ALA A 71 62.29 37.23 15.00
CA ALA A 71 61.43 37.32 16.18
C ALA A 71 60.36 38.40 15.99
N THR A 72 60.72 39.52 15.36
CA THR A 72 59.79 40.60 15.03
C THR A 72 58.74 40.15 14.01
N LEU A 73 59.17 39.45 12.95
CA LEU A 73 58.25 38.87 11.96
C LEU A 73 57.28 37.87 12.59
N LEU A 74 57.78 36.95 13.42
CA LEU A 74 56.93 36.01 14.14
C LEU A 74 55.91 36.74 15.04
N ARG A 75 56.35 37.77 15.76
CA ARG A 75 55.46 38.57 16.62
C ARG A 75 54.35 39.27 15.82
N ILE A 76 54.67 39.83 14.65
CA ILE A 76 53.69 40.46 13.77
C ILE A 76 52.67 39.43 13.29
N THR A 77 53.12 38.25 12.84
CA THR A 77 52.20 37.20 12.35
C THR A 77 51.39 36.54 13.45
N SER A 78 51.95 36.41 14.67
CA SER A 78 51.20 35.94 15.84
C SER A 78 50.08 36.92 16.22
N ASN A 79 50.35 38.22 16.18
CA ASN A 79 49.32 39.24 16.41
C ASN A 79 48.25 39.22 15.29
N ALA A 80 48.64 39.02 14.04
CA ALA A 80 47.70 38.89 12.93
C ALA A 80 46.78 37.66 13.10
N MET A 81 47.32 36.53 13.54
CA MET A 81 46.54 35.32 13.85
C MET A 81 45.57 35.55 15.01
N ILE A 82 46.01 36.21 16.09
CA ILE A 82 45.14 36.53 17.22
C ILE A 82 43.95 37.39 16.77
N ASN A 83 44.20 38.40 15.93
CA ASN A 83 43.14 39.23 15.37
C ASN A 83 42.21 38.45 14.43
N ALA A 84 42.76 37.60 13.56
CA ALA A 84 41.96 36.75 12.67
C ALA A 84 41.10 35.74 13.45
N CYS A 85 41.62 35.21 14.57
CA CYS A 85 40.86 34.35 15.47
C CYS A 85 39.71 35.13 16.12
N GLN A 86 39.98 36.35 16.60
CA GLN A 86 38.96 37.18 17.22
C GLN A 86 37.84 37.53 16.23
N ASP A 87 38.20 37.97 15.01
CA ASP A 87 37.26 38.26 13.93
C ASP A 87 36.36 37.05 13.59
N PHE A 88 36.96 35.86 13.50
CA PHE A 88 36.22 34.63 13.20
C PHE A 88 35.26 34.27 14.33
N VAL A 89 35.71 34.35 15.58
CA VAL A 89 34.88 34.05 16.76
C VAL A 89 33.71 35.01 16.85
N ASP A 90 33.95 36.31 16.71
CA ASP A 90 32.89 37.33 16.77
C ASP A 90 31.84 37.12 15.67
N LEU A 91 32.29 36.80 14.45
CA LEU A 91 31.41 36.52 13.33
C LEU A 91 30.62 35.22 13.53
N ALA A 92 31.28 34.15 13.99
CA ALA A 92 30.65 32.86 14.27
C ALA A 92 29.60 32.99 15.38
N GLU A 93 29.89 33.71 16.46
CA GLU A 93 28.91 33.98 17.52
C GLU A 93 27.72 34.80 17.02
N ALA A 94 27.95 35.83 16.21
CA ALA A 94 26.89 36.66 15.66
C ALA A 94 25.93 35.89 14.75
N HIS A 95 26.45 34.94 13.96
CA HIS A 95 25.64 34.04 13.15
C HIS A 95 24.96 32.96 13.99
N SER A 96 25.65 32.37 14.97
CA SER A 96 25.08 31.40 15.91
C SER A 96 23.87 31.97 16.65
N ARG A 97 23.98 33.19 17.20
CA ARG A 97 22.86 33.90 17.86
C ARG A 97 21.69 34.20 16.93
N ARG A 98 21.94 34.38 15.62
CA ARG A 98 20.87 34.58 14.62
C ARG A 98 20.18 33.27 14.28
N TRP A 99 20.95 32.20 14.05
CA TRP A 99 20.39 30.87 13.78
C TRP A 99 19.63 30.31 14.96
N GLN A 100 20.09 30.52 16.20
CA GLN A 100 19.34 30.16 17.40
C GLN A 100 17.98 30.85 17.45
N ARG A 101 17.91 32.16 17.14
CA ARG A 101 16.65 32.90 17.08
C ARG A 101 15.73 32.42 15.97
N ALA A 102 16.25 32.17 14.76
CA ALA A 102 15.48 31.63 13.65
C ALA A 102 14.93 30.22 13.97
N LEU A 103 15.76 29.36 14.57
CA LEU A 103 15.36 28.02 15.00
C LEU A 103 14.31 28.06 16.11
N GLN A 104 14.45 29.00 17.06
CA GLN A 104 13.46 29.22 18.12
C GLN A 104 12.12 29.67 17.51
N TYR A 105 12.15 30.61 16.57
CA TYR A 105 10.97 31.08 15.86
C TYR A 105 10.29 29.96 15.06
N GLU A 106 11.04 29.15 14.32
CA GLU A 106 10.50 27.97 13.63
C GLU A 106 9.88 26.94 14.58
N ARG A 107 10.52 26.71 15.75
CA ARG A 107 9.95 25.82 16.79
C ARG A 107 8.66 26.38 17.36
N GLU A 108 8.59 27.69 17.60
CA GLU A 108 7.37 28.37 18.08
C GLU A 108 6.26 28.34 17.02
N GLN A 109 6.58 28.58 15.75
CA GLN A 109 5.63 28.46 14.63
C GLN A 109 5.10 27.03 14.51
N ARG A 110 5.99 26.04 14.59
CA ARG A 110 5.60 24.62 14.55
C ARG A 110 4.71 24.25 15.74
N HIS A 111 5.05 24.71 16.94
CA HIS A 111 4.24 24.47 18.12
C HIS A 111 2.85 25.13 18.01
N HIS A 112 2.80 26.37 17.51
CA HIS A 112 1.54 27.07 17.27
C HIS A 112 0.68 26.38 16.20
N LEU A 113 1.29 25.88 15.13
CA LEU A 113 0.60 25.07 14.11
C LEU A 113 0.11 23.75 14.70
N GLU A 114 0.90 23.09 15.55
CA GLU A 114 0.49 21.87 16.27
C GLU A 114 -0.73 22.15 17.17
N GLU A 115 -0.72 23.25 17.95
CA GLU A 115 -1.87 23.67 18.76
C GLU A 115 -3.10 24.00 17.92
N THR A 116 -2.92 24.69 16.78
CA THR A 116 -4.01 25.05 15.87
C THR A 116 -4.63 23.81 15.25
N ILE A 117 -3.81 22.83 14.84
CA ILE A 117 -4.26 21.53 14.34
C ILE A 117 -4.98 20.76 15.45
N GLU A 118 -4.49 20.81 16.69
CA GLU A 118 -5.14 20.18 17.84
C GLU A 118 -6.52 20.80 18.14
N GLN A 119 -6.64 22.12 18.08
CA GLN A 119 -7.91 22.82 18.23
C GLN A 119 -8.89 22.46 17.11
N LEU A 120 -8.43 22.44 15.85
CA LEU A 120 -9.23 22.02 14.70
C LEU A 120 -9.67 20.55 14.82
N ALA A 121 -8.80 19.65 15.29
CA ALA A 121 -9.13 18.25 15.52
C ALA A 121 -10.15 18.08 16.66
N LYS A 122 -10.04 18.85 17.74
CA LYS A 122 -11.03 18.86 18.84
C LYS A 122 -12.39 19.37 18.36
N GLN A 123 -12.42 20.46 17.59
CA GLN A 123 -13.64 20.98 16.98
C GLN A 123 -14.26 19.97 16.02
N HIS A 124 -13.45 19.32 15.18
CA HIS A 124 -13.91 18.29 14.26
C HIS A 124 -14.53 17.10 14.98
N ASN A 125 -13.86 16.58 16.02
CA ASN A 125 -14.39 15.49 16.86
C ASN A 125 -15.68 15.90 17.62
N SER A 126 -15.80 17.17 18.01
CA SER A 126 -17.01 17.70 18.65
C SER A 126 -18.17 17.80 17.66
N LEU A 127 -17.91 18.25 16.44
CA LEU A 127 -18.88 18.28 15.35
C LEU A 127 -19.32 16.87 14.95
N GLU A 128 -18.38 15.91 14.88
CA GLU A 128 -18.69 14.52 14.56
C GLU A 128 -19.56 13.86 15.66
N ARG A 129 -19.31 14.16 16.94
CA ARG A 129 -20.17 13.70 18.05
C ARG A 129 -21.56 14.35 18.02
N ALA A 130 -21.63 15.66 17.82
CA ALA A 130 -22.90 16.38 17.71
C ALA A 130 -23.76 15.86 16.53
N TRP A 131 -23.12 15.48 15.42
CA TRP A 131 -23.79 14.85 14.28
C TRP A 131 -24.31 13.43 14.59
N ARG A 132 -23.59 12.66 15.40
CA ARG A 132 -24.01 11.31 15.82
C ARG A 132 -25.14 11.33 16.86
N GLU A 133 -25.25 12.41 17.63
CA GLU A 133 -26.23 12.57 18.71
C GLU A 133 -27.53 13.29 18.28
N SER A 134 -27.63 13.75 17.03
CA SER A 134 -28.85 14.37 16.51
C SER A 134 -29.89 13.28 16.17
N PRO A 135 -31.05 13.23 16.86
CA PRO A 135 -32.17 12.42 16.42
C PRO A 135 -32.75 13.08 15.17
N SER A 136 -32.97 12.29 14.12
CA SER A 136 -33.78 12.67 12.96
C SER A 136 -35.08 13.30 13.44
N ALA A 137 -35.35 14.51 12.98
CA ALA A 137 -36.64 15.17 13.15
C ALA A 137 -37.68 14.44 12.28
N GLU A 138 -38.34 13.43 12.86
CA GLU A 138 -39.67 13.03 12.42
C GLU A 138 -40.70 13.90 13.14
N GLY A 139 -41.46 14.65 12.34
CA GLY A 139 -42.72 15.27 12.74
C GLY A 139 -43.88 14.47 12.16
N THR A 140 -44.61 13.84 13.05
CA THR A 140 -45.75 12.92 12.93
C THR A 140 -46.93 13.47 12.12
N LEU A 141 -47.59 12.62 11.33
CA LEU A 141 -49.05 12.56 11.20
C LEU A 141 -49.49 11.10 11.01
N GLU A 142 -50.25 10.60 11.98
CA GLU A 142 -50.96 9.32 11.96
C GLU A 142 -52.17 9.38 11.01
N GLY A 143 -52.47 8.27 10.34
CA GLY A 143 -53.69 8.06 9.56
C GLY A 143 -53.67 6.71 8.84
N GLU A 144 -54.64 5.86 9.17
CA GLU A 144 -54.77 4.46 8.77
C GLU A 144 -54.92 4.22 7.25
N SER A 145 -54.62 2.97 6.88
CA SER A 145 -55.18 2.16 5.77
C SER A 145 -54.46 2.10 4.41
N SER A 146 -54.31 0.85 3.97
CA SER A 146 -54.29 0.33 2.60
C SER A 146 -53.04 0.52 1.74
N GLU A 147 -52.55 -0.66 1.33
CA GLU A 147 -51.96 -1.08 0.04
C GLU A 147 -51.56 -0.04 -1.02
N GLU A 148 -50.50 -0.43 -1.75
CA GLU A 148 -49.99 0.10 -3.03
C GLU A 148 -49.13 1.37 -2.95
N ASN A 149 -47.83 1.20 -3.23
CA ASN A 149 -47.06 2.12 -4.08
C ASN A 149 -45.87 1.35 -4.67
N GLU A 150 -46.17 0.70 -5.79
CA GLU A 150 -45.22 0.51 -6.89
C GLU A 150 -44.65 1.87 -7.33
N ASP A 151 -43.46 1.80 -7.93
CA ASP A 151 -42.90 2.81 -8.83
C ASP A 151 -42.62 4.21 -8.30
N ILE A 152 -41.40 4.39 -7.78
CA ILE A 152 -40.70 5.66 -7.95
C ILE A 152 -39.63 5.45 -9.02
N GLU A 153 -40.04 5.62 -10.27
CA GLU A 153 -39.17 5.97 -11.39
C GLU A 153 -38.29 7.16 -10.99
N PHE A 154 -37.02 6.90 -10.69
CA PHE A 154 -36.04 7.98 -10.64
C PHE A 154 -35.55 8.24 -12.06
N PHE A 155 -36.12 9.28 -12.67
CA PHE A 155 -35.62 9.92 -13.89
C PHE A 155 -34.14 10.25 -13.73
N ASP A 156 -33.26 9.45 -14.33
CA ASP A 156 -31.88 9.88 -14.56
C ASP A 156 -31.91 10.91 -15.69
N ALA A 157 -31.60 12.15 -15.34
CA ALA A 157 -31.41 13.24 -16.29
C ALA A 157 -30.37 12.83 -17.34
N MET A 158 -30.65 13.12 -18.62
CA MET A 158 -29.70 13.03 -19.72
C MET A 158 -28.34 13.61 -19.32
N GLU A 159 -27.32 12.76 -19.16
CA GLU A 159 -25.92 13.19 -19.11
C GLU A 159 -25.26 12.82 -20.44
N ASP A 160 -25.68 13.55 -21.48
CA ASP A 160 -24.97 13.63 -22.75
C ASP A 160 -23.81 14.61 -22.54
N SER A 161 -22.64 14.08 -22.14
CA SER A 161 -21.41 14.86 -22.13
C SER A 161 -20.24 13.98 -22.58
N PRO A 162 -19.75 14.12 -23.83
CA PRO A 162 -18.49 13.54 -24.23
C PRO A 162 -17.39 14.37 -23.55
N ALA A 163 -16.92 13.92 -22.38
CA ALA A 163 -15.78 14.52 -21.71
C ALA A 163 -14.50 14.18 -22.49
N PHE A 164 -14.20 14.98 -23.52
CA PHE A 164 -12.88 15.01 -24.14
C PHE A 164 -11.87 15.53 -23.12
N ILE A 165 -10.91 14.68 -22.74
CA ILE A 165 -9.67 15.12 -22.09
C ILE A 165 -8.64 15.26 -23.20
N THR A 166 -8.47 16.48 -23.73
CA THR A 166 -7.32 16.82 -24.57
C THR A 166 -6.14 17.16 -23.66
N VAL A 167 -5.09 16.33 -23.73
CA VAL A 167 -3.77 16.67 -23.19
C VAL A 167 -3.04 17.49 -24.25
N PRO A 168 -2.44 18.65 -23.93
CA PRO A 168 -1.64 19.38 -24.90
C PRO A 168 -0.43 18.53 -25.30
N ALA A 169 -0.29 18.27 -26.60
CA ALA A 169 0.91 17.69 -27.17
C ALA A 169 2.00 18.76 -27.18
N ASP A 170 3.12 18.49 -26.51
CA ASP A 170 4.37 19.19 -26.78
C ASP A 170 5.00 18.55 -28.03
N ASP A 171 5.15 19.38 -29.07
CA ASP A 171 5.76 19.04 -30.35
C ASP A 171 7.30 19.11 -30.26
N HIS A 172 7.94 18.24 -31.05
CA HIS A 172 9.37 18.14 -31.38
C HIS A 172 10.30 17.30 -30.46
N SER A 173 10.55 16.06 -30.90
CA SER A 173 11.79 15.77 -31.64
C SER A 173 11.69 14.43 -32.38
N GLN A 174 11.89 14.49 -33.71
CA GLN A 174 12.00 13.31 -34.56
C GLN A 174 13.28 12.55 -34.19
N HIS A 175 13.13 11.40 -33.54
CA HIS A 175 14.14 10.35 -33.58
C HIS A 175 13.55 9.14 -34.30
N SER A 176 13.95 9.00 -35.56
CA SER A 176 13.87 7.74 -36.29
C SER A 176 14.64 6.67 -35.50
N LEU A 177 13.92 5.68 -34.97
CA LEU A 177 14.50 4.43 -34.50
C LEU A 177 13.74 3.28 -35.14
N SER A 178 14.49 2.58 -35.98
CA SER A 178 14.12 1.41 -36.76
C SER A 178 13.50 0.31 -35.92
N SER A 179 12.38 -0.23 -36.41
CA SER A 179 11.78 -1.48 -35.98
C SER A 179 12.78 -2.64 -36.11
N ASN A 180 13.29 -3.14 -34.98
CA ASN A 180 13.96 -4.44 -34.91
C ASN A 180 13.07 -5.38 -34.11
N TRP A 181 12.10 -5.99 -34.81
CA TRP A 181 11.48 -7.23 -34.35
C TRP A 181 12.57 -8.30 -34.38
N SER A 182 13.16 -8.59 -33.22
CA SER A 182 14.04 -9.75 -33.07
C SER A 182 13.13 -10.96 -32.97
N GLN A 183 12.98 -11.61 -34.12
CA GLN A 183 12.35 -12.90 -34.30
C GLN A 183 13.34 -13.96 -33.83
N ASP A 184 13.22 -14.39 -32.57
CA ASP A 184 13.97 -15.56 -32.07
C ASP A 184 13.11 -16.82 -32.27
N ASP A 185 13.50 -17.51 -33.34
CA ASP A 185 13.49 -18.94 -33.63
C ASP A 185 12.42 -19.87 -33.02
N ASN A 186 11.61 -20.33 -33.96
CA ASN A 186 10.94 -21.62 -33.99
C ASN A 186 11.94 -22.77 -33.87
N ASP A 187 11.94 -23.49 -32.73
CA ASP A 187 12.45 -24.85 -32.67
C ASP A 187 11.32 -25.82 -32.26
N GLY A 188 10.86 -26.57 -33.25
CA GLY A 188 9.93 -27.67 -33.07
C GLY A 188 10.70 -28.92 -32.70
N SER A 189 10.70 -29.28 -31.42
CA SER A 189 10.96 -30.65 -30.96
C SER A 189 10.54 -30.77 -29.50
N GLY A 190 9.67 -31.74 -29.21
CA GLY A 190 9.04 -31.95 -27.91
C GLY A 190 10.02 -32.08 -26.74
N SER A 191 9.82 -31.23 -25.72
CA SER A 191 10.28 -31.44 -24.35
C SER A 191 9.52 -30.48 -23.42
N TYR A 192 8.48 -30.98 -22.75
CA TYR A 192 7.66 -30.25 -21.76
C TYR A 192 8.41 -30.06 -20.43
N LEU A 193 9.66 -29.59 -20.47
CA LEU A 193 10.49 -29.40 -19.27
C LEU A 193 10.73 -27.91 -19.01
N ARG A 194 10.01 -27.39 -18.00
CA ARG A 194 10.30 -26.18 -17.20
C ARG A 194 10.59 -24.90 -17.99
N ARG A 195 9.55 -24.26 -18.54
CA ARG A 195 9.61 -22.79 -18.71
C ARG A 195 9.65 -22.17 -17.31
N GLY A 196 10.74 -21.47 -16.98
CA GLY A 196 10.78 -20.66 -15.77
C GLY A 196 9.74 -19.54 -15.87
N ARG A 197 8.92 -19.35 -14.82
CA ARG A 197 7.93 -18.25 -14.77
C ARG A 197 8.61 -16.89 -14.91
N ARG A 198 7.94 -15.94 -15.55
CA ARG A 198 8.50 -14.59 -15.75
C ARG A 198 8.82 -13.91 -14.41
N ARG A 199 9.93 -13.18 -14.38
CA ARG A 199 10.42 -12.44 -13.19
C ARG A 199 10.39 -10.92 -13.37
N ARG A 200 9.89 -10.46 -14.51
CA ARG A 200 9.86 -9.04 -14.88
C ARG A 200 8.68 -8.79 -15.82
N ILE A 201 8.16 -7.58 -15.77
CA ILE A 201 7.26 -6.99 -16.77
C ILE A 201 7.90 -5.70 -17.30
N PRO A 202 7.43 -5.14 -18.43
CA PRO A 202 7.89 -3.85 -18.91
C PRO A 202 7.78 -2.77 -17.81
N ASP A 203 8.74 -1.84 -17.79
CA ASP A 203 8.74 -0.76 -16.82
C ASP A 203 7.56 0.19 -17.10
N LYS A 204 6.81 0.54 -16.04
CA LYS A 204 5.69 1.47 -16.15
C LYS A 204 6.21 2.86 -16.55
N PRO A 205 5.50 3.59 -17.42
CA PRO A 205 5.88 4.95 -17.77
C PRO A 205 5.83 5.91 -16.56
N ASN A 206 6.69 6.93 -16.58
CA ASN A 206 6.85 7.87 -15.48
C ASN A 206 5.87 9.06 -15.60
N TYR A 207 4.59 8.82 -15.33
CA TYR A 207 3.57 9.87 -15.26
C TYR A 207 3.25 10.26 -13.81
N SER A 208 3.27 11.56 -13.51
CA SER A 208 2.76 12.07 -12.24
C SER A 208 1.23 12.10 -12.27
N LEU A 209 0.59 11.30 -11.42
CA LEU A 209 -0.86 11.20 -11.35
C LEU A 209 -1.42 12.15 -10.29
N ASN A 210 -2.43 12.96 -10.65
CA ASN A 210 -3.17 13.76 -9.68
C ASN A 210 -4.57 13.16 -9.47
N LEU A 211 -4.74 12.31 -8.45
CA LEU A 211 -6.02 11.65 -8.17
C LEU A 211 -7.15 12.65 -7.88
N TRP A 212 -6.82 13.81 -7.30
CA TRP A 212 -7.80 14.84 -6.97
C TRP A 212 -8.52 15.42 -8.19
N SER A 213 -7.86 15.52 -9.35
CA SER A 213 -8.48 16.08 -10.55
C SER A 213 -9.69 15.28 -11.01
N ILE A 214 -9.73 13.98 -10.71
CA ILE A 214 -10.86 13.08 -10.95
C ILE A 214 -11.83 13.13 -9.77
N MET A 215 -11.31 12.98 -8.55
CA MET A 215 -12.13 12.80 -7.34
C MET A 215 -12.98 14.03 -6.97
N LYS A 216 -12.57 15.25 -7.36
CA LYS A 216 -13.36 16.48 -7.09
C LYS A 216 -14.77 16.43 -7.70
N ASN A 217 -14.93 15.76 -8.84
CA ASN A 217 -16.22 15.61 -9.54
C ASN A 217 -17.02 14.40 -9.01
N CYS A 218 -16.45 13.65 -8.07
CA CYS A 218 -16.96 12.38 -7.58
C CYS A 218 -17.55 12.48 -6.16
N ILE A 219 -17.53 13.67 -5.57
CA ILE A 219 -17.98 13.90 -4.20
C ILE A 219 -19.49 13.59 -4.11
N GLY A 220 -19.85 12.61 -3.29
CA GLY A 220 -21.23 12.15 -3.10
C GLY A 220 -21.69 11.01 -4.02
N LYS A 221 -20.86 10.55 -4.97
CA LYS A 221 -21.14 9.40 -5.83
C LYS A 221 -20.46 8.11 -5.33
N GLU A 222 -21.02 6.95 -5.65
CA GLU A 222 -20.35 5.65 -5.44
C GLU A 222 -19.13 5.52 -6.37
N LEU A 223 -17.95 5.24 -5.80
CA LEU A 223 -16.68 5.21 -6.54
C LEU A 223 -16.58 4.10 -7.59
N SER A 224 -17.35 3.02 -7.41
CA SER A 224 -17.43 1.91 -8.37
C SER A 224 -18.07 2.34 -9.70
N LYS A 225 -18.91 3.38 -9.69
CA LYS A 225 -19.62 3.90 -10.87
C LYS A 225 -18.82 4.97 -11.64
N ILE A 226 -17.65 5.37 -11.13
CA ILE A 226 -16.81 6.39 -11.76
C ILE A 226 -15.69 5.72 -12.57
N PRO A 227 -15.61 5.99 -13.89
CA PRO A 227 -14.53 5.47 -14.72
C PRO A 227 -13.22 6.13 -14.31
N MET A 228 -12.28 5.32 -13.82
CA MET A 228 -10.90 5.74 -13.53
C MET A 228 -10.07 5.64 -14.81
N PRO A 229 -9.27 6.66 -15.20
CA PRO A 229 -8.32 6.54 -16.30
C PRO A 229 -7.34 5.40 -16.05
N VAL A 230 -6.92 4.69 -17.12
CA VAL A 230 -5.96 3.56 -17.03
C VAL A 230 -4.67 3.96 -16.33
N ASN A 231 -4.30 5.24 -16.35
CA ASN A 231 -3.10 5.74 -15.70
C ASN A 231 -3.10 5.51 -14.17
N PHE A 232 -4.28 5.36 -13.54
CA PHE A 232 -4.42 5.02 -12.12
C PHE A 232 -4.52 3.53 -11.84
N ASN A 233 -4.53 2.72 -12.89
CA ASN A 233 -4.61 1.28 -12.77
C ASN A 233 -3.24 0.65 -12.52
N GLU A 234 -3.29 -0.64 -12.22
CA GLU A 234 -2.17 -1.56 -12.40
C GLU A 234 -2.61 -2.65 -13.39
N PRO A 235 -1.68 -3.33 -14.08
CA PRO A 235 -2.02 -4.32 -15.11
C PRO A 235 -2.51 -5.66 -14.55
N LEU A 236 -3.32 -5.65 -13.49
CA LEU A 236 -3.99 -6.83 -12.91
C LEU A 236 -5.50 -6.56 -12.75
N SER A 237 -6.31 -7.59 -12.98
CA SER A 237 -7.74 -7.56 -12.68
C SER A 237 -7.98 -7.77 -11.18
N MET A 238 -9.17 -7.42 -10.69
CA MET A 238 -9.52 -7.71 -9.29
C MET A 238 -9.53 -9.23 -9.00
N LEU A 239 -9.79 -10.09 -9.99
CA LEU A 239 -9.73 -11.56 -9.82
C LEU A 239 -8.29 -12.04 -9.57
N GLN A 240 -7.33 -11.45 -10.28
CA GLN A 240 -5.91 -11.69 -10.06
C GLN A 240 -5.47 -11.15 -8.70
N ARG A 241 -5.89 -9.93 -8.34
CA ARG A 241 -5.61 -9.33 -7.03
C ARG A 241 -6.15 -10.19 -5.88
N LEU A 242 -7.34 -10.78 -6.05
CA LEU A 242 -7.92 -11.71 -5.08
C LEU A 242 -7.09 -12.99 -4.95
N THR A 243 -6.51 -13.46 -6.05
CA THR A 243 -5.67 -14.67 -6.07
C THR A 243 -4.31 -14.46 -5.37
N GLU A 244 -3.86 -13.21 -5.21
CA GLU A 244 -2.65 -12.89 -4.43
C GLU A 244 -2.75 -13.26 -2.95
N ASP A 245 -3.95 -13.53 -2.43
CA ASP A 245 -4.14 -14.14 -1.11
C ASP A 245 -3.35 -15.46 -0.96
N LEU A 246 -3.02 -16.13 -2.07
CA LEU A 246 -2.27 -17.39 -2.11
C LEU A 246 -0.74 -17.21 -2.13
N GLU A 247 -0.21 -15.98 -2.04
CA GLU A 247 1.24 -15.71 -2.02
C GLU A 247 1.97 -16.50 -0.93
N TYR A 248 1.30 -16.71 0.21
CA TYR A 248 1.82 -17.45 1.37
C TYR A 248 1.03 -18.74 1.65
N SER A 249 0.57 -19.41 0.58
CA SER A 249 -0.22 -20.65 0.68
C SER A 249 0.51 -21.79 1.42
N GLU A 250 1.84 -21.76 1.51
CA GLU A 250 2.63 -22.72 2.31
C GLU A 250 2.29 -22.68 3.81
N LEU A 251 1.72 -21.57 4.31
CA LEU A 251 1.19 -21.51 5.67
C LEU A 251 0.03 -22.48 5.86
N LEU A 252 -0.82 -22.64 4.84
CA LEU A 252 -1.93 -23.59 4.85
C LEU A 252 -1.43 -25.03 4.73
N ASP A 253 -0.38 -25.28 3.94
CA ASP A 253 0.25 -26.59 3.87
C ASP A 253 0.88 -27.03 5.19
N ARG A 254 1.44 -26.08 5.94
CA ARG A 254 1.96 -26.32 7.30
C ARG A 254 0.79 -26.54 8.26
N ALA A 255 -0.27 -25.76 8.15
CA ALA A 255 -1.46 -25.86 8.99
C ALA A 255 -2.18 -27.21 8.82
N ALA A 256 -2.25 -27.72 7.59
CA ALA A 256 -2.84 -29.03 7.28
C ALA A 256 -2.11 -30.21 7.96
N ARG A 257 -0.86 -30.01 8.40
CA ARG A 257 -0.03 -30.99 9.11
C ARG A 257 -0.01 -30.82 10.62
N CYS A 258 -0.73 -29.83 11.15
CA CYS A 258 -0.81 -29.62 12.60
C CYS A 258 -1.80 -30.59 13.25
N ASP A 259 -1.38 -31.22 14.35
CA ASP A 259 -2.26 -32.04 15.18
C ASP A 259 -3.12 -31.19 16.14
N SER A 260 -2.56 -30.07 16.63
CA SER A 260 -3.28 -29.14 17.50
C SER A 260 -4.09 -28.13 16.68
N SER A 261 -5.39 -28.04 16.95
CA SER A 261 -6.29 -27.04 16.35
C SER A 261 -5.90 -25.60 16.70
N LEU A 262 -5.29 -25.38 17.87
CA LEU A 262 -4.80 -24.07 18.32
C LEU A 262 -3.53 -23.65 17.58
N GLU A 263 -2.60 -24.58 17.32
CA GLU A 263 -1.43 -24.31 16.48
C GLU A 263 -1.83 -24.11 15.01
N GLN A 264 -2.78 -24.92 14.51
CA GLN A 264 -3.41 -24.75 13.21
C GLN A 264 -4.03 -23.34 13.09
N MET A 265 -4.77 -22.89 14.11
CA MET A 265 -5.35 -21.53 14.17
C MET A 265 -4.28 -20.43 14.10
N CYS A 266 -3.12 -20.60 14.74
CA CYS A 266 -2.03 -19.62 14.65
C CYS A 266 -1.49 -19.47 13.22
N LEU A 267 -1.43 -20.55 12.44
CA LEU A 267 -1.02 -20.51 11.03
C LEU A 267 -2.10 -19.91 10.13
N VAL A 268 -3.37 -20.24 10.37
CA VAL A 268 -4.51 -19.63 9.66
C VAL A 268 -4.55 -18.11 9.92
N ALA A 269 -4.30 -17.68 11.15
CA ALA A 269 -4.19 -16.27 11.50
C ALA A 269 -3.02 -15.59 10.79
N ALA A 270 -1.85 -16.22 10.75
CA ALA A 270 -0.71 -15.70 10.00
C ALA A 270 -1.01 -15.59 8.48
N PHE A 271 -1.69 -16.58 7.90
CA PHE A 271 -2.12 -16.56 6.50
C PHE A 271 -3.08 -15.39 6.23
N SER A 272 -4.09 -15.20 7.09
CA SER A 272 -5.04 -14.09 7.00
C SER A 272 -4.33 -12.72 7.01
N VAL A 273 -3.37 -12.53 7.93
CA VAL A 273 -2.55 -11.29 8.00
C VAL A 273 -1.66 -11.12 6.76
N SER A 274 -1.05 -12.19 6.26
CA SER A 274 -0.09 -12.14 5.15
C SER A 274 -0.69 -11.60 3.85
N SER A 275 -2.00 -11.79 3.63
CA SER A 275 -2.72 -11.32 2.45
C SER A 275 -2.68 -9.79 2.26
N TYR A 276 -2.49 -9.02 3.34
CA TYR A 276 -2.41 -7.56 3.27
C TYR A 276 -0.99 -7.05 2.95
N SER A 277 0.02 -7.89 3.05
CA SER A 277 1.42 -7.47 2.89
C SER A 277 1.77 -6.99 1.47
N THR A 278 0.99 -7.43 0.48
CA THR A 278 1.11 -7.06 -0.94
C THR A 278 0.55 -5.67 -1.23
N THR A 279 -0.22 -5.06 -0.31
CA THR A 279 -0.90 -3.77 -0.56
C THR A 279 -0.04 -2.56 -0.22
N VAL A 280 1.06 -2.72 0.53
CA VAL A 280 1.84 -1.61 1.16
C VAL A 280 2.17 -0.48 0.18
N HIS A 281 2.59 -0.82 -1.04
CA HIS A 281 3.05 0.14 -2.05
C HIS A 281 2.12 0.23 -3.26
N ARG A 282 1.02 -0.55 -3.28
CA ARG A 282 0.18 -0.75 -4.47
C ARG A 282 -1.08 0.10 -4.42
N THR A 283 -0.91 1.39 -4.66
CA THR A 283 -2.00 2.38 -4.74
C THR A 283 -2.72 2.40 -6.09
N GLY A 284 -2.26 1.60 -7.06
CA GLY A 284 -2.93 1.43 -8.36
C GLY A 284 -4.21 0.61 -8.21
N LYS A 285 -5.28 1.03 -8.88
CA LYS A 285 -6.57 0.33 -8.90
C LYS A 285 -6.49 -0.88 -9.85
N PRO A 286 -6.75 -2.12 -9.42
CA PRO A 286 -6.86 -3.23 -10.37
C PRO A 286 -8.03 -2.98 -11.34
N PHE A 287 -7.98 -3.57 -12.53
CA PHE A 287 -9.10 -3.52 -13.46
C PHE A 287 -10.34 -4.15 -12.83
N ASN A 288 -11.49 -3.46 -12.91
CA ASN A 288 -12.76 -4.03 -12.51
C ASN A 288 -13.13 -5.13 -13.52
N PRO A 289 -13.25 -6.40 -13.10
CA PRO A 289 -13.53 -7.49 -14.03
C PRO A 289 -14.88 -7.30 -14.72
N LEU A 290 -14.97 -7.74 -15.98
CA LEU A 290 -16.24 -7.78 -16.70
C LEU A 290 -17.13 -8.87 -16.09
N LEU A 291 -18.45 -8.73 -16.19
CA LEU A 291 -19.36 -9.79 -15.72
C LEU A 291 -19.09 -11.09 -16.50
N GLY A 292 -18.86 -12.20 -15.79
CA GLY A 292 -18.48 -13.49 -16.39
C GLY A 292 -16.99 -13.62 -16.76
N GLU A 293 -16.17 -12.58 -16.50
CA GLU A 293 -14.72 -12.71 -16.56
C GLU A 293 -14.26 -13.77 -15.56
N THR A 294 -13.31 -14.61 -15.98
CA THR A 294 -12.71 -15.64 -15.15
C THR A 294 -11.22 -15.40 -14.96
N TYR A 295 -10.64 -16.05 -13.97
CA TYR A 295 -9.18 -16.13 -13.85
C TYR A 295 -8.79 -17.42 -13.17
N GLU A 296 -7.95 -18.23 -13.82
CA GLU A 296 -7.34 -19.39 -13.20
C GLU A 296 -5.88 -19.16 -12.79
N LEU A 297 -5.48 -19.82 -11.70
CA LEU A 297 -4.09 -20.00 -11.32
C LEU A 297 -3.83 -21.48 -11.03
N ASP A 298 -3.35 -22.21 -12.04
CA ASP A 298 -2.93 -23.59 -11.88
C ASP A 298 -1.45 -23.65 -11.46
N ARG A 299 -1.21 -24.15 -10.25
CA ARG A 299 0.12 -24.35 -9.67
C ARG A 299 0.23 -25.72 -9.01
N VAL A 300 -0.50 -26.71 -9.53
CA VAL A 300 -0.51 -28.06 -8.95
C VAL A 300 0.89 -28.67 -8.94
N GLU A 301 1.66 -28.48 -10.00
CA GLU A 301 3.02 -29.01 -10.09
C GLU A 301 4.00 -28.30 -9.14
N GLU A 302 3.93 -26.96 -9.02
CA GLU A 302 4.88 -26.19 -8.20
C GLU A 302 4.50 -26.13 -6.71
N TYR A 303 3.23 -25.88 -6.42
CA TYR A 303 2.72 -25.60 -5.06
C TYR A 303 1.64 -26.56 -4.59
N GLY A 304 1.14 -27.45 -5.45
CA GLY A 304 0.12 -28.44 -5.08
C GLY A 304 -1.29 -27.90 -5.00
N TYR A 305 -1.56 -26.69 -5.52
CA TYR A 305 -2.90 -26.10 -5.56
C TYR A 305 -3.24 -25.56 -6.94
N ARG A 306 -4.54 -25.44 -7.21
CA ARG A 306 -5.08 -24.64 -8.31
C ARG A 306 -6.27 -23.82 -7.83
N SER A 307 -6.47 -22.65 -8.43
CA SER A 307 -7.60 -21.78 -8.14
C SER A 307 -8.33 -21.29 -9.38
N ILE A 308 -9.61 -20.98 -9.19
CA ILE A 308 -10.48 -20.37 -10.20
C ILE A 308 -11.29 -19.24 -9.54
N CYS A 309 -11.37 -18.12 -10.24
CA CYS A 309 -12.20 -16.98 -9.90
C CYS A 309 -13.21 -16.71 -11.02
N GLU A 310 -14.40 -16.22 -10.68
CA GLU A 310 -15.37 -15.68 -11.64
C GLU A 310 -15.98 -14.38 -11.10
N GLN A 311 -16.13 -13.38 -11.96
CA GLN A 311 -16.92 -12.18 -11.64
C GLN A 311 -18.41 -12.51 -11.74
N ILE A 312 -19.02 -12.79 -10.60
CA ILE A 312 -20.41 -13.27 -10.48
C ILE A 312 -21.44 -12.14 -10.47
N SER A 313 -21.03 -10.91 -10.15
CA SER A 313 -21.89 -9.72 -10.17
C SER A 313 -21.08 -8.48 -10.50
N HIS A 314 -21.69 -7.51 -11.18
CA HIS A 314 -21.05 -6.22 -11.50
C HIS A 314 -21.64 -5.03 -10.71
N HIS A 315 -22.91 -5.11 -10.30
CA HIS A 315 -23.59 -4.08 -9.51
C HIS A 315 -24.42 -4.74 -8.40
N PRO A 316 -23.90 -4.81 -7.15
CA PRO A 316 -22.54 -4.44 -6.74
C PRO A 316 -21.48 -5.41 -7.30
N PRO A 317 -20.21 -4.98 -7.45
CA PRO A 317 -19.15 -5.84 -7.96
C PRO A 317 -18.81 -6.95 -6.96
N ALA A 318 -19.04 -8.20 -7.37
CA ALA A 318 -18.74 -9.38 -6.57
C ALA A 318 -18.01 -10.44 -7.39
N ALA A 319 -17.08 -11.14 -6.73
CA ALA A 319 -16.33 -12.23 -7.29
C ALA A 319 -16.44 -13.48 -6.39
N ALA A 320 -16.53 -14.64 -7.01
CA ALA A 320 -16.40 -15.92 -6.33
C ALA A 320 -15.00 -16.50 -6.62
N HIS A 321 -14.39 -17.13 -5.63
CA HIS A 321 -13.06 -17.71 -5.71
C HIS A 321 -13.03 -19.06 -5.02
N HIS A 322 -12.42 -20.05 -5.66
CA HIS A 322 -12.27 -21.39 -5.13
C HIS A 322 -10.86 -21.92 -5.37
N VAL A 323 -10.30 -22.58 -4.36
CA VAL A 323 -8.94 -23.12 -4.36
C VAL A 323 -8.97 -24.56 -3.86
N ILE A 324 -8.38 -25.45 -4.65
CA ILE A 324 -8.25 -26.87 -4.32
C ILE A 324 -6.76 -27.17 -4.17
N SER A 325 -6.36 -27.68 -2.99
CA SER A 325 -5.01 -28.15 -2.73
C SER A 325 -4.95 -29.66 -2.56
N GLN A 326 -3.98 -30.29 -3.23
CA GLN A 326 -3.61 -31.69 -3.02
C GLN A 326 -2.92 -31.92 -1.67
N ARG A 327 -2.59 -30.84 -0.94
CA ARG A 327 -1.92 -30.86 0.36
C ARG A 327 -2.90 -30.80 1.54
N GLY A 328 -4.18 -31.08 1.31
CA GLY A 328 -5.16 -31.37 2.36
C GLY A 328 -5.99 -30.17 2.83
N TRP A 329 -6.18 -29.15 1.99
CA TRP A 329 -7.03 -28.01 2.29
C TRP A 329 -7.80 -27.51 1.06
N THR A 330 -8.96 -26.89 1.33
CA THR A 330 -9.80 -26.21 0.33
C THR A 330 -10.16 -24.84 0.88
N LEU A 331 -10.05 -23.81 0.04
CA LEU A 331 -10.43 -22.44 0.37
C LEU A 331 -11.49 -21.96 -0.61
N TRP A 332 -12.51 -21.28 -0.13
CA TRP A 332 -13.47 -20.60 -0.99
C TRP A 332 -13.95 -19.30 -0.35
N GLN A 333 -14.34 -18.35 -1.19
CA GLN A 333 -14.89 -17.08 -0.74
C GLN A 333 -15.78 -16.47 -1.82
N GLU A 334 -16.79 -15.75 -1.37
CA GLU A 334 -17.49 -14.74 -2.16
C GLU A 334 -17.12 -13.39 -1.58
N ILE A 335 -16.68 -12.45 -2.43
CA ILE A 335 -16.26 -11.13 -2.00
C ILE A 335 -16.94 -10.05 -2.82
N THR A 336 -17.59 -9.12 -2.12
CA THR A 336 -18.14 -7.89 -2.69
C THR A 336 -17.29 -6.71 -2.21
N ILE A 337 -16.89 -5.82 -3.11
CA ILE A 337 -16.06 -4.66 -2.74
C ILE A 337 -16.93 -3.40 -2.67
N ASP A 338 -17.13 -2.88 -1.46
CA ASP A 338 -17.72 -1.55 -1.25
C ASP A 338 -16.62 -0.49 -1.06
N SER A 339 -16.87 0.75 -1.44
CA SER A 339 -15.89 1.84 -1.36
C SER A 339 -16.55 3.18 -1.07
N LYS A 340 -16.08 3.87 -0.03
CA LYS A 340 -16.62 5.16 0.42
C LYS A 340 -15.54 6.23 0.43
N PHE A 341 -15.78 7.32 -0.31
CA PHE A 341 -14.95 8.52 -0.24
C PHE A 341 -15.34 9.35 1.00
N ARG A 342 -14.37 9.67 1.86
CA ARG A 342 -14.56 10.46 3.09
C ARG A 342 -13.74 11.75 3.09
N GLY A 343 -13.68 12.40 1.93
CA GLY A 343 -12.91 13.63 1.74
C GLY A 343 -11.41 13.36 1.63
N LYS A 344 -10.69 13.22 2.74
CA LYS A 344 -9.21 13.07 2.69
C LYS A 344 -8.74 11.66 2.32
N TYR A 345 -9.61 10.66 2.44
CA TYR A 345 -9.29 9.26 2.24
C TYR A 345 -10.46 8.49 1.60
N ILE A 346 -10.16 7.33 1.02
CA ILE A 346 -11.13 6.35 0.55
C ILE A 346 -11.04 5.13 1.47
N SER A 347 -12.18 4.66 1.98
CA SER A 347 -12.30 3.39 2.70
C SER A 347 -12.82 2.32 1.75
N ILE A 348 -12.08 1.23 1.61
CA ILE A 348 -12.41 0.06 0.81
C ILE A 348 -12.80 -1.06 1.78
N MET A 349 -14.04 -1.53 1.70
CA MET A 349 -14.62 -2.50 2.60
C MET A 349 -14.90 -3.79 1.82
N PRO A 350 -14.04 -4.81 1.95
CA PRO A 350 -14.33 -6.15 1.46
C PRO A 350 -15.44 -6.79 2.32
N LEU A 351 -16.56 -7.10 1.68
CA LEU A 351 -17.72 -7.75 2.30
C LEU A 351 -17.76 -9.21 1.86
N GLY A 352 -18.08 -10.11 2.79
CA GLY A 352 -18.13 -11.55 2.55
C GLY A 352 -17.25 -12.34 3.50
N HIS A 353 -17.38 -13.66 3.42
CA HIS A 353 -16.70 -14.62 4.28
C HIS A 353 -15.71 -15.47 3.48
N ILE A 354 -14.54 -15.68 4.08
CA ILE A 354 -13.53 -16.62 3.59
C ILE A 354 -13.68 -17.89 4.40
N HIS A 355 -13.82 -19.01 3.69
CA HIS A 355 -13.93 -20.33 4.26
C HIS A 355 -12.68 -21.14 3.94
N LEU A 356 -12.17 -21.85 4.93
CA LEU A 356 -11.03 -22.74 4.81
C LEU A 356 -11.32 -24.05 5.52
N LYS A 357 -11.29 -25.16 4.78
CA LYS A 357 -11.52 -26.50 5.31
C LYS A 357 -10.26 -27.34 5.17
N PHE A 358 -9.80 -27.92 6.28
CA PHE A 358 -8.73 -28.91 6.28
C PHE A 358 -9.33 -30.31 6.21
N HIS A 359 -8.85 -31.15 5.29
CA HIS A 359 -9.48 -32.43 4.98
C HIS A 359 -9.28 -33.48 6.08
N THR A 360 -8.06 -33.58 6.61
CA THR A 360 -7.71 -34.58 7.64
C THR A 360 -8.34 -34.27 8.99
N SER A 361 -8.18 -33.03 9.49
CA SER A 361 -8.76 -32.64 10.78
C SER A 361 -10.25 -32.37 10.67
N GLY A 362 -10.78 -32.12 9.45
CA GLY A 362 -12.13 -31.66 9.18
C GLY A 362 -12.48 -30.33 9.86
N ASN A 363 -11.49 -29.55 10.31
CA ASN A 363 -11.71 -28.21 10.85
C ASN A 363 -12.13 -27.26 9.73
N HIS A 364 -13.10 -26.39 10.02
CA HIS A 364 -13.65 -25.41 9.10
C HIS A 364 -13.52 -24.02 9.72
N TYR A 365 -12.64 -23.21 9.15
CA TYR A 365 -12.33 -21.86 9.61
C TYR A 365 -13.06 -20.84 8.74
N VAL A 366 -13.69 -19.85 9.38
CA VAL A 366 -14.40 -18.76 8.70
C VAL A 366 -13.97 -17.42 9.27
N TRP A 367 -13.69 -16.45 8.39
CA TRP A 367 -13.37 -15.07 8.77
C TRP A 367 -13.71 -14.06 7.67
N SER A 368 -13.69 -12.77 8.00
CA SER A 368 -13.86 -11.68 7.04
C SER A 368 -12.61 -10.79 7.01
N LYS A 369 -12.43 -10.05 5.91
CA LYS A 369 -11.32 -9.10 5.75
C LYS A 369 -11.61 -7.78 6.48
N VAL A 370 -10.54 -7.02 6.79
CA VAL A 370 -10.63 -5.68 7.39
C VAL A 370 -10.74 -4.59 6.33
N THR A 371 -11.01 -3.37 6.77
CA THR A 371 -11.09 -2.19 5.88
C THR A 371 -9.69 -1.72 5.50
N SER A 372 -9.47 -1.53 4.19
CA SER A 372 -8.29 -0.83 3.66
C SER A 372 -8.60 0.65 3.49
N THR A 373 -7.73 1.53 3.97
CA THR A 373 -7.89 2.98 3.82
C THR A 373 -6.77 3.54 2.96
N VAL A 374 -7.14 4.19 1.85
CA VAL A 374 -6.22 4.94 0.99
C VAL A 374 -6.24 6.40 1.41
N HIS A 375 -5.15 6.86 2.02
CA HIS A 375 -5.00 8.22 2.52
C HIS A 375 -4.46 9.18 1.46
N ASN A 376 -4.59 10.48 1.75
CA ASN A 376 -4.04 11.59 0.95
C ASN A 376 -4.60 11.70 -0.47
N ILE A 377 -5.89 11.37 -0.64
CA ILE A 377 -6.58 11.39 -1.94
C ILE A 377 -6.61 12.79 -2.57
N ILE A 378 -6.63 13.84 -1.74
CA ILE A 378 -6.68 15.24 -2.17
C ILE A 378 -5.27 15.83 -2.30
N VAL A 379 -4.45 15.68 -1.24
CA VAL A 379 -3.12 16.30 -1.14
C VAL A 379 -2.15 15.35 -0.45
N GLY A 380 -0.96 15.19 -1.04
CA GLY A 380 0.13 14.38 -0.51
C GLY A 380 0.36 13.09 -1.28
N LYS A 381 1.35 12.31 -0.85
CA LYS A 381 1.61 10.98 -1.42
C LYS A 381 0.55 10.01 -0.90
N LEU A 382 -0.08 9.26 -1.82
CA LEU A 382 -1.01 8.18 -1.48
C LEU A 382 -0.30 7.11 -0.66
N TRP A 383 -0.97 6.61 0.36
CA TRP A 383 -0.51 5.46 1.15
C TRP A 383 -1.70 4.69 1.70
N ILE A 384 -1.47 3.40 1.97
CA ILE A 384 -2.51 2.46 2.40
C ILE A 384 -2.29 2.11 3.87
N ASP A 385 -3.39 2.11 4.63
CA ASP A 385 -3.49 1.53 5.96
C ASP A 385 -4.50 0.39 5.99
N GLN A 386 -4.32 -0.52 6.94
CA GLN A 386 -5.24 -1.64 7.20
C GLN A 386 -5.70 -1.54 8.65
N SER A 387 -7.00 -1.51 8.89
CA SER A 387 -7.54 -1.31 10.23
C SER A 387 -8.88 -2.00 10.45
N GLY A 388 -9.11 -2.43 11.69
CA GLY A 388 -10.28 -3.20 12.08
C GLY A 388 -9.91 -4.48 12.84
N ASP A 389 -10.91 -5.30 13.10
CA ASP A 389 -10.74 -6.57 13.81
C ASP A 389 -11.10 -7.73 12.88
N ILE A 390 -10.30 -8.80 12.90
CA ILE A 390 -10.64 -10.09 12.27
C ILE A 390 -10.96 -11.08 13.38
N ILE A 391 -12.09 -11.75 13.23
CA ILE A 391 -12.46 -12.90 14.04
C ILE A 391 -12.36 -14.14 13.14
N ILE A 392 -11.44 -15.03 13.47
CA ILE A 392 -11.33 -16.34 12.83
C ILE A 392 -11.97 -17.36 13.75
N MET A 393 -13.03 -18.02 13.27
CA MET A 393 -13.77 -19.02 14.02
C MET A 393 -13.57 -20.40 13.42
N ASN A 394 -13.21 -21.39 14.22
CA ASN A 394 -13.31 -22.79 13.83
C ASN A 394 -14.72 -23.30 14.17
N HIS A 395 -15.54 -23.59 13.16
CA HIS A 395 -16.92 -24.01 13.36
C HIS A 395 -17.06 -25.41 13.96
N ARG A 396 -16.01 -26.25 13.87
CA ARG A 396 -16.01 -27.62 14.39
C ARG A 396 -15.85 -27.69 15.90
N ASN A 397 -14.84 -27.01 16.45
CA ASN A 397 -14.49 -27.10 17.87
C ASN A 397 -14.65 -25.78 18.65
N LYS A 398 -15.07 -24.71 17.97
CA LYS A 398 -15.30 -23.36 18.52
C LYS A 398 -14.06 -22.60 18.96
N ASP A 399 -12.85 -23.10 18.64
CA ASP A 399 -11.62 -22.32 18.79
C ASP A 399 -11.75 -21.01 18.02
N LYS A 400 -11.20 -19.93 18.59
CA LYS A 400 -11.34 -18.58 18.04
C LYS A 400 -10.03 -17.83 18.09
N CYS A 401 -9.70 -17.13 17.01
CA CYS A 401 -8.66 -16.10 17.03
C CYS A 401 -9.28 -14.73 16.86
N HIS A 402 -8.91 -13.78 17.73
CA HIS A 402 -9.22 -12.38 17.56
C HIS A 402 -7.95 -11.64 17.16
N LEU A 403 -7.90 -11.10 15.96
CA LEU A 403 -6.82 -10.24 15.46
C LEU A 403 -7.29 -8.80 15.43
N LYS A 404 -6.43 -7.88 15.86
CA LYS A 404 -6.67 -6.44 15.85
C LYS A 404 -5.60 -5.75 15.00
N PHE A 405 -6.06 -5.08 13.94
CA PHE A 405 -5.25 -4.23 13.09
C PHE A 405 -5.35 -2.80 13.63
N SER A 406 -4.27 -2.34 14.28
CA SER A 406 -4.24 -1.01 14.89
C SER A 406 -4.23 0.06 13.79
N PRO A 407 -5.23 0.96 13.76
CA PRO A 407 -5.24 2.05 12.78
C PRO A 407 -4.04 2.96 13.01
N TYR A 408 -3.53 3.52 11.93
CA TYR A 408 -2.52 4.56 12.00
C TYR A 408 -3.04 5.76 12.81
N SER A 409 -2.22 6.25 13.73
CA SER A 409 -2.50 7.45 14.50
C SER A 409 -1.23 8.27 14.67
N TYR A 410 -1.29 9.53 14.26
CA TYR A 410 -0.17 10.47 14.37
C TYR A 410 0.28 10.70 15.82
N PHE A 411 -0.63 10.56 16.77
CA PHE A 411 -0.38 10.77 18.21
C PHE A 411 0.04 9.50 18.94
N SER A 412 -0.04 8.33 18.28
CA SER A 412 0.37 7.08 18.91
C SER A 412 1.88 6.90 18.86
N ARG A 413 2.44 6.40 19.96
CA ARG A 413 3.84 5.90 19.99
C ARG A 413 3.92 4.42 19.62
N ASP A 414 2.80 3.78 19.29
CA ASP A 414 2.79 2.39 18.84
C ASP A 414 3.51 2.23 17.50
N VAL A 415 4.03 1.03 17.28
CA VAL A 415 4.57 0.61 15.99
C VAL A 415 3.46 0.77 14.93
N PRO A 416 3.70 1.47 13.81
CA PRO A 416 2.74 1.54 12.71
C PRO A 416 2.41 0.15 12.17
N ARG A 417 1.20 -0.02 11.62
CA ARG A 417 0.76 -1.29 10.98
C ARG A 417 0.76 -2.51 11.91
N LYS A 418 0.75 -2.26 13.21
CA LYS A 418 0.76 -3.27 14.26
C LYS A 418 -0.49 -4.14 14.17
N VAL A 419 -0.26 -5.44 14.23
CA VAL A 419 -1.29 -6.45 14.40
C VAL A 419 -1.03 -7.20 15.70
N THR A 420 -2.05 -7.31 16.54
CA THR A 420 -2.01 -8.14 17.74
C THR A 420 -3.14 -9.13 17.68
N GLY A 421 -2.95 -10.32 18.24
CA GLY A 421 -4.02 -11.30 18.33
C GLY A 421 -3.95 -12.19 19.53
N VAL A 422 -5.06 -12.87 19.77
CA VAL A 422 -5.23 -13.83 20.84
C VAL A 422 -5.95 -15.06 20.29
N VAL A 423 -5.41 -16.25 20.55
CA VAL A 423 -6.03 -17.53 20.20
C VAL A 423 -6.61 -18.15 21.46
N MET A 424 -7.89 -18.48 21.40
CA MET A 424 -8.67 -19.08 22.47
C MET A 424 -9.24 -20.43 22.00
N ASP A 425 -9.40 -21.35 22.94
CA ASP A 425 -10.18 -22.57 22.70
C ASP A 425 -11.70 -22.31 22.78
N GLY A 426 -12.49 -23.35 22.52
CA GLY A 426 -13.95 -23.29 22.62
C GLY A 426 -14.50 -22.98 24.02
N GLU A 427 -13.68 -23.08 25.07
CA GLU A 427 -14.03 -22.71 26.46
C GLU A 427 -13.62 -21.26 26.80
N ALA A 428 -13.16 -20.51 25.79
CA ALA A 428 -12.64 -19.15 25.91
C ALA A 428 -11.35 -19.03 26.74
N CYS A 429 -10.63 -20.12 26.97
CA CYS A 429 -9.31 -20.10 27.58
C CYS A 429 -8.26 -19.64 26.55
N THR A 430 -7.37 -18.74 26.95
CA THR A 430 -6.40 -18.08 26.08
C THR A 430 -5.08 -18.84 26.05
N HIS A 431 -4.66 -19.31 24.87
CA HIS A 431 -3.50 -20.20 24.72
C HIS A 431 -2.31 -19.56 24.01
N TYR A 432 -2.56 -18.66 23.06
CA TYR A 432 -1.49 -17.98 22.31
C TYR A 432 -1.76 -16.49 22.18
N ILE A 433 -0.67 -15.73 22.19
CA ILE A 433 -0.64 -14.32 21.78
C ILE A 433 0.05 -14.25 20.43
N LEU A 434 -0.55 -13.53 19.50
CA LEU A 434 0.02 -13.23 18.21
C LEU A 434 0.46 -11.76 18.19
N SER A 435 1.63 -11.47 17.64
CA SER A 435 2.10 -10.09 17.48
C SER A 435 2.95 -9.92 16.23
N GLY A 436 2.80 -8.78 15.56
CA GLY A 436 3.56 -8.48 14.35
C GLY A 436 3.13 -7.18 13.69
N THR A 437 3.48 -7.02 12.42
CA THR A 437 2.95 -5.99 11.53
C THR A 437 2.55 -6.62 10.22
N TRP A 438 1.43 -6.16 9.64
CA TRP A 438 0.89 -6.76 8.41
C TRP A 438 1.79 -6.53 7.18
N ASP A 439 2.77 -5.64 7.27
CA ASP A 439 3.73 -5.33 6.23
C ASP A 439 5.10 -6.03 6.38
N ASP A 440 5.35 -6.75 7.47
CA ASP A 440 6.66 -7.35 7.73
C ASP A 440 6.59 -8.81 8.20
N LYS A 441 6.00 -9.09 9.37
CA LYS A 441 6.03 -10.44 9.97
C LYS A 441 4.93 -10.67 10.99
N MET A 442 4.67 -11.94 11.29
CA MET A 442 3.78 -12.37 12.38
C MET A 442 4.47 -13.44 13.23
N GLU A 443 4.40 -13.29 14.55
CA GLU A 443 4.95 -14.21 15.55
C GLU A 443 3.84 -14.71 16.50
N SER A 444 4.02 -15.92 17.05
CA SER A 444 3.14 -16.50 18.06
C SER A 444 3.92 -16.84 19.33
N ALA A 445 3.35 -16.51 20.49
CA ALA A 445 3.92 -16.82 21.79
C ALA A 445 2.90 -17.65 22.59
N LYS A 446 3.28 -18.87 23.00
CA LYS A 446 2.43 -19.76 23.79
C LYS A 446 2.38 -19.29 25.24
N ILE A 447 1.18 -19.23 25.81
CA ILE A 447 0.96 -18.82 27.21
C ILE A 447 1.25 -20.01 28.12
N ILE A 448 1.94 -19.73 29.23
CA ILE A 448 2.26 -20.70 30.29
C ILE A 448 1.34 -20.45 31.50
N GLU A 449 1.24 -19.19 31.91
CA GLU A 449 0.43 -18.76 33.05
C GLU A 449 -0.25 -17.42 32.74
N SER A 450 -1.49 -17.27 33.22
CA SER A 450 -2.23 -16.01 33.21
C SER A 450 -2.40 -15.51 34.64
N SER A 451 -1.65 -14.47 35.03
CA SER A 451 -1.86 -13.80 36.31
C SER A 451 -2.90 -12.69 36.15
N HIS A 452 -4.02 -12.78 36.86
CA HIS A 452 -4.89 -11.62 37.08
C HIS A 452 -4.18 -10.69 38.08
N GLY A 453 -3.75 -9.52 37.64
CA GLY A 453 -3.11 -8.55 38.52
C GLY A 453 -4.10 -8.08 39.60
N CYS A 454 -3.82 -8.40 40.88
CA CYS A 454 -4.46 -7.77 42.02
C CYS A 454 -3.98 -6.31 42.13
N GLY A 455 -4.68 -5.39 41.46
CA GLY A 455 -4.50 -3.95 41.59
C GLY A 455 -5.86 -3.26 41.60
N GLY A 456 -6.17 -2.55 42.67
CA GLY A 456 -7.49 -1.99 42.97
C GLY A 456 -7.99 -0.90 42.02
N SER A 457 -9.31 -0.71 42.07
CA SER A 457 -10.10 0.48 41.70
C SER A 457 -9.87 1.12 40.32
N GLU A 458 -10.84 0.89 39.42
CA GLU A 458 -11.25 1.78 38.29
C GLU A 458 -10.26 2.11 37.16
N GLY A 459 -9.39 1.18 36.77
CA GLY A 459 -8.68 1.24 35.48
C GLY A 459 -8.66 -0.12 34.79
N LYS A 460 -8.97 -0.18 33.49
CA LYS A 460 -8.98 -1.40 32.66
C LYS A 460 -7.81 -2.32 33.03
N GLN A 461 -8.11 -3.44 33.69
CA GLN A 461 -7.11 -4.42 34.12
C GLN A 461 -6.33 -4.91 32.89
N LYS A 462 -5.02 -4.65 32.86
CA LYS A 462 -4.11 -5.25 31.87
C LYS A 462 -3.75 -6.65 32.36
N THR A 463 -4.34 -7.68 31.75
CA THR A 463 -3.89 -9.06 31.95
C THR A 463 -2.45 -9.18 31.45
N VAL A 464 -1.54 -9.62 32.32
CA VAL A 464 -0.15 -9.90 31.96
C VAL A 464 -0.03 -11.41 31.79
N TYR A 465 0.36 -11.83 30.60
CA TYR A 465 0.58 -13.24 30.27
C TYR A 465 2.06 -13.57 30.36
N GLN A 466 2.40 -14.64 31.05
CA GLN A 466 3.72 -15.24 30.95
C GLN A 466 3.74 -16.18 29.74
N THR A 467 4.66 -15.94 28.81
CA THR A 467 4.72 -16.68 27.54
C THR A 467 6.07 -17.34 27.34
N LEU A 468 6.09 -18.41 26.54
CA LEU A 468 7.31 -18.93 25.93
C LEU A 468 7.87 -17.94 24.90
N PRO A 469 9.16 -18.05 24.53
CA PRO A 469 9.74 -17.23 23.47
C PRO A 469 8.90 -17.24 22.19
N PRO A 470 8.67 -16.09 21.55
CA PRO A 470 7.89 -16.01 20.31
C PRO A 470 8.50 -16.84 19.18
N LYS A 471 7.64 -17.52 18.42
CA LYS A 471 7.97 -18.28 17.22
C LYS A 471 7.51 -17.53 15.98
N LEU A 472 8.39 -17.38 15.00
CA LEU A 472 8.05 -16.79 13.70
C LEU A 472 7.05 -17.68 12.95
N MET A 473 5.89 -17.12 12.61
CA MET A 473 4.85 -17.82 11.86
C MET A 473 4.93 -17.48 10.37
N TRP A 474 5.08 -16.19 10.07
CA TRP A 474 5.14 -15.62 8.72
C TRP A 474 6.12 -14.45 8.66
N LYS A 475 6.78 -14.29 7.51
CA LYS A 475 7.65 -13.17 7.16
C LYS A 475 7.41 -12.81 5.70
N LYS A 476 7.24 -11.52 5.41
CA LYS A 476 7.04 -11.00 4.06
C LYS A 476 8.25 -11.32 3.18
N TYR A 477 7.97 -11.76 1.95
CA TYR A 477 9.00 -11.94 0.94
C TYR A 477 9.58 -10.58 0.50
N PRO A 478 10.90 -10.50 0.24
CA PRO A 478 11.47 -9.30 -0.35
C PRO A 478 10.84 -9.05 -1.73
N LEU A 479 10.61 -7.77 -2.04
CA LEU A 479 10.19 -7.41 -3.39
C LEU A 479 11.35 -7.64 -4.38
N PRO A 480 11.05 -7.96 -5.64
CA PRO A 480 12.04 -8.01 -6.71
C PRO A 480 12.81 -6.69 -6.86
N GLU A 481 14.01 -6.74 -7.41
CA GLU A 481 14.76 -5.54 -7.78
C GLU A 481 13.96 -4.71 -8.80
N ASN A 482 13.98 -3.38 -8.65
CA ASN A 482 13.22 -2.41 -9.46
C ASN A 482 11.69 -2.58 -9.40
N ALA A 483 11.16 -3.16 -8.33
CA ALA A 483 9.71 -3.34 -8.17
C ALA A 483 8.93 -2.03 -8.31
N GLU A 484 9.50 -0.88 -7.93
CA GLU A 484 8.90 0.45 -8.10
C GLU A 484 8.54 0.79 -9.55
N ASN A 485 9.27 0.25 -10.53
CA ASN A 485 8.99 0.39 -11.95
C ASN A 485 8.00 -0.66 -12.45
N MET A 486 7.78 -1.73 -11.69
CA MET A 486 6.86 -2.83 -12.01
C MET A 486 5.67 -2.85 -11.04
N HIS A 487 5.09 -1.67 -10.77
CA HIS A 487 3.90 -1.52 -9.93
C HIS A 487 4.02 -2.11 -8.52
N TYR A 488 5.24 -2.25 -7.98
CA TYR A 488 5.55 -2.93 -6.72
C TYR A 488 5.00 -4.36 -6.63
N PHE A 489 4.94 -5.06 -7.76
CA PHE A 489 4.48 -6.46 -7.80
C PHE A 489 5.41 -7.39 -7.03
N SER A 490 4.82 -8.30 -6.26
CA SER A 490 5.53 -9.44 -5.68
C SER A 490 5.94 -10.43 -6.77
N SER A 491 6.78 -11.40 -6.42
CA SER A 491 7.16 -12.48 -7.33
C SER A 491 5.94 -13.24 -7.87
N LEU A 492 4.90 -13.46 -7.06
CA LEU A 492 3.67 -14.09 -7.52
C LEU A 492 2.91 -13.16 -8.48
N ALA A 493 2.69 -11.90 -8.09
CA ALA A 493 1.95 -10.91 -8.87
C ALA A 493 2.55 -10.72 -10.28
N LEU A 494 3.89 -10.76 -10.39
CA LEU A 494 4.57 -10.73 -11.67
C LEU A 494 4.14 -11.88 -12.59
N THR A 495 3.79 -13.05 -12.08
CA THR A 495 3.40 -14.21 -12.92
C THR A 495 1.92 -14.27 -13.27
N LEU A 496 1.05 -13.54 -12.56
CA LEU A 496 -0.41 -13.73 -12.67
C LEU A 496 -0.97 -13.39 -14.05
N ASN A 497 -0.28 -12.53 -14.78
CA ASN A 497 -0.70 -12.03 -16.07
C ASN A 497 0.12 -12.59 -17.24
N GLU A 498 1.04 -13.50 -16.96
CA GLU A 498 1.81 -14.23 -17.96
C GLU A 498 0.85 -15.07 -18.81
N PRO A 499 0.92 -15.02 -20.16
CA PRO A 499 0.09 -15.85 -21.02
C PRO A 499 0.27 -17.34 -20.70
N GLU A 500 -0.82 -18.07 -20.57
CA GLU A 500 -0.85 -19.51 -20.35
C GLU A 500 -1.76 -20.16 -21.40
N ASP A 501 -1.30 -21.27 -21.97
CA ASP A 501 -2.03 -21.98 -23.03
C ASP A 501 -3.23 -22.73 -22.45
N GLY A 502 -4.30 -22.81 -23.24
CA GLY A 502 -5.46 -23.62 -22.92
C GLY A 502 -6.31 -23.11 -21.76
N VAL A 503 -6.16 -21.85 -21.34
CA VAL A 503 -7.08 -21.14 -20.44
C VAL A 503 -8.41 -20.83 -21.14
N ALA A 504 -9.47 -20.55 -20.38
CA ALA A 504 -10.77 -20.16 -20.92
C ALA A 504 -10.69 -18.84 -21.72
N PRO A 505 -11.53 -18.63 -22.77
CA PRO A 505 -11.57 -17.38 -23.52
C PRO A 505 -12.02 -16.17 -22.68
N THR A 506 -12.62 -16.41 -21.50
CA THR A 506 -12.99 -15.38 -20.53
C THR A 506 -11.89 -15.08 -19.50
N ASP A 507 -10.72 -15.73 -19.58
CA ASP A 507 -9.62 -15.55 -18.63
C ASP A 507 -9.04 -14.12 -18.70
N SER A 508 -8.78 -13.50 -17.55
CA SER A 508 -8.19 -12.15 -17.45
C SER A 508 -6.89 -11.99 -18.27
N ARG A 509 -6.15 -13.05 -18.58
CA ARG A 509 -4.95 -12.97 -19.46
C ARG A 509 -5.29 -12.56 -20.89
N PHE A 510 -6.49 -12.86 -21.39
CA PHE A 510 -6.95 -12.46 -22.72
C PHE A 510 -7.60 -11.08 -22.76
N ARG A 511 -7.76 -10.43 -21.60
CA ARG A 511 -8.34 -9.10 -21.51
C ARG A 511 -7.44 -8.04 -22.18
N PRO A 512 -7.87 -7.40 -23.28
CA PRO A 512 -6.98 -6.63 -24.16
C PRO A 512 -6.53 -5.29 -23.57
N ASP A 513 -7.42 -4.53 -22.92
CA ASP A 513 -7.08 -3.26 -22.24
C ASP A 513 -5.99 -3.44 -21.18
N GLN A 514 -6.11 -4.50 -20.38
CA GLN A 514 -5.11 -4.86 -19.38
C GLN A 514 -3.78 -5.28 -20.01
N ARG A 515 -3.79 -5.91 -21.19
CA ARG A 515 -2.60 -6.35 -21.95
C ARG A 515 -1.82 -5.19 -22.49
N LEU A 516 -2.53 -4.28 -23.15
CA LEU A 516 -1.98 -3.06 -23.70
C LEU A 516 -1.38 -2.19 -22.59
N MET A 517 -2.03 -2.12 -21.42
CA MET A 517 -1.47 -1.42 -20.26
C MET A 517 -0.15 -2.04 -19.78
N GLU A 518 -0.08 -3.36 -19.64
CA GLU A 518 1.15 -4.06 -19.23
C GLU A 518 2.30 -3.85 -20.23
N ALA A 519 1.96 -3.77 -21.52
CA ALA A 519 2.92 -3.47 -22.60
C ALA A 519 3.34 -2.00 -22.68
N GLY A 520 2.77 -1.10 -21.87
CA GLY A 520 3.05 0.34 -21.91
C GLY A 520 2.27 1.13 -22.97
N LEU A 521 1.35 0.49 -23.70
CA LEU A 521 0.49 1.08 -24.73
C LEU A 521 -0.77 1.69 -24.09
N TRP A 522 -0.61 2.74 -23.29
CA TRP A 522 -1.67 3.23 -22.39
C TRP A 522 -2.84 3.92 -23.11
N ASP A 523 -2.59 4.56 -24.24
CA ASP A 523 -3.66 5.19 -25.04
C ASP A 523 -4.56 4.13 -25.70
N GLU A 524 -3.95 3.10 -26.28
CA GLU A 524 -4.66 1.94 -26.83
C GLU A 524 -5.41 1.18 -25.74
N ALA A 525 -4.80 1.04 -24.55
CA ALA A 525 -5.45 0.45 -23.38
C ALA A 525 -6.70 1.24 -22.95
N ASN A 526 -6.63 2.57 -22.95
CA ASN A 526 -7.80 3.42 -22.64
C ASN A 526 -8.91 3.24 -23.68
N ALA A 527 -8.58 3.17 -24.97
CA ALA A 527 -9.56 2.95 -26.03
C ALA A 527 -10.25 1.57 -25.92
N GLU A 528 -9.46 0.51 -25.73
CA GLU A 528 -10.00 -0.84 -25.52
C GLU A 528 -10.84 -0.94 -24.25
N LYS A 529 -10.43 -0.27 -23.18
CA LYS A 529 -11.21 -0.22 -21.94
C LYS A 529 -12.59 0.39 -22.17
N GLN A 530 -12.67 1.51 -22.90
CA GLN A 530 -13.94 2.13 -23.25
C GLN A 530 -14.81 1.18 -24.08
N ARG A 531 -14.26 0.55 -25.11
CA ARG A 531 -14.96 -0.43 -25.95
C ARG A 531 -15.56 -1.59 -25.12
N LEU A 532 -14.77 -2.16 -24.20
CA LEU A 532 -15.21 -3.25 -23.31
C LEU A 532 -16.32 -2.81 -22.36
N GLU A 533 -16.13 -1.67 -21.69
CA GLU A 533 -17.12 -1.13 -20.74
C GLU A 533 -18.43 -0.77 -21.45
N GLU A 534 -18.38 -0.16 -22.64
CA GLU A 534 -19.56 0.18 -23.43
C GLU A 534 -20.34 -1.06 -23.87
N ARG A 535 -19.65 -2.10 -24.35
CA ARG A 535 -20.30 -3.37 -24.70
C ARG A 535 -21.00 -3.97 -23.49
N GLN A 536 -20.33 -4.01 -22.33
CA GLN A 536 -20.94 -4.54 -21.10
C GLN A 536 -22.15 -3.71 -20.65
N ARG A 537 -22.09 -2.37 -20.76
CA ARG A 537 -23.23 -1.48 -20.46
C ARG A 537 -24.40 -1.73 -21.42
N LEU A 538 -24.14 -2.02 -22.69
CA LEU A 538 -25.18 -2.36 -23.66
C LEU A 538 -25.84 -3.70 -23.32
N GLU A 539 -25.06 -4.75 -23.02
CA GLU A 539 -25.59 -6.06 -22.63
C GLU A 539 -26.35 -6.01 -21.29
N ARG A 540 -25.94 -5.14 -20.37
CA ARG A 540 -26.69 -4.88 -19.14
C ARG A 540 -28.07 -4.27 -19.45
N ARG A 541 -28.12 -3.21 -20.27
CA ARG A 541 -29.37 -2.56 -20.68
C ARG A 541 -30.32 -3.52 -21.39
N LYS A 542 -29.79 -4.41 -22.24
CA LYS A 542 -30.60 -5.46 -22.89
C LYS A 542 -31.23 -6.41 -21.87
N ARG A 543 -30.45 -6.89 -20.90
CA ARG A 543 -30.96 -7.76 -19.83
C ARG A 543 -31.98 -7.05 -18.93
N GLU A 544 -31.74 -5.79 -18.58
CA GLU A 544 -32.69 -4.97 -17.80
C GLU A 544 -34.01 -4.78 -18.57
N ALA A 545 -33.95 -4.48 -19.88
CA ALA A 545 -35.15 -4.37 -20.70
C ALA A 545 -35.91 -5.69 -20.82
N GLN A 546 -35.19 -6.82 -21.00
CA GLN A 546 -35.81 -8.15 -21.02
C GLN A 546 -36.43 -8.53 -19.68
N ALA A 547 -35.78 -8.19 -18.58
CA ALA A 547 -36.29 -8.40 -17.22
C ALA A 547 -37.58 -7.60 -16.98
N ASN A 548 -37.63 -6.34 -17.39
CA ASN A 548 -38.83 -5.51 -17.26
C ASN A 548 -39.99 -6.07 -18.10
N LEU A 549 -39.73 -6.48 -19.34
CA LEU A 549 -40.74 -7.14 -20.19
C LEU A 549 -41.24 -8.46 -19.58
N ALA A 550 -40.34 -9.27 -19.00
CA ALA A 550 -40.75 -10.51 -18.32
C ALA A 550 -41.64 -10.22 -17.10
N LEU A 551 -41.34 -9.15 -16.35
CA LEU A 551 -42.14 -8.70 -15.22
C LEU A 551 -43.53 -8.24 -15.66
N GLU A 552 -43.63 -7.45 -16.74
CA GLU A 552 -44.90 -7.04 -17.35
C GLU A 552 -45.74 -8.23 -17.83
N GLU A 553 -45.09 -9.29 -18.33
CA GLU A 553 -45.73 -10.54 -18.76
C GLU A 553 -46.02 -11.53 -17.61
N GLY A 554 -45.71 -11.18 -16.35
CA GLY A 554 -45.87 -12.05 -15.18
C GLY A 554 -44.97 -13.29 -15.17
N LYS A 555 -43.85 -13.26 -15.91
CA LYS A 555 -42.83 -14.32 -15.96
C LYS A 555 -41.74 -14.07 -14.93
N GLU A 556 -41.12 -15.14 -14.43
CA GLU A 556 -39.96 -15.01 -13.55
C GLU A 556 -38.77 -14.38 -14.29
N THR A 557 -38.16 -13.38 -13.66
CA THR A 557 -36.95 -12.73 -14.17
C THR A 557 -35.72 -13.63 -13.97
N GLU A 558 -35.12 -14.11 -15.07
CA GLU A 558 -33.84 -14.80 -14.99
C GLU A 558 -32.71 -13.81 -14.65
N SER A 559 -32.20 -13.91 -13.42
CA SER A 559 -30.97 -13.22 -13.02
C SER A 559 -29.74 -13.88 -13.68
N TYR A 560 -28.67 -13.10 -13.91
CA TYR A 560 -27.42 -13.64 -14.45
C TYR A 560 -26.92 -14.82 -13.61
N GLN A 561 -26.69 -15.95 -14.26
CA GLN A 561 -26.14 -17.15 -13.63
C GLN A 561 -24.67 -17.30 -13.98
N PRO A 562 -23.76 -17.31 -12.97
CA PRO A 562 -22.36 -17.63 -13.19
C PRO A 562 -22.17 -19.02 -13.81
N LEU A 563 -21.16 -19.13 -14.67
CA LEU A 563 -20.93 -20.36 -15.43
C LEU A 563 -20.31 -21.46 -14.57
N TRP A 564 -19.43 -21.11 -13.63
CA TRP A 564 -18.62 -22.07 -12.87
C TRP A 564 -18.96 -22.14 -11.38
N PHE A 565 -19.79 -21.21 -10.92
CA PHE A 565 -20.23 -21.10 -9.53
C PHE A 565 -21.75 -21.18 -9.43
N GLU A 566 -22.24 -21.61 -8.29
CA GLU A 566 -23.66 -21.58 -7.97
C GLU A 566 -23.87 -21.19 -6.51
N LYS A 567 -25.01 -20.56 -6.23
CA LYS A 567 -25.36 -20.15 -4.88
C LYS A 567 -25.74 -21.39 -4.07
N ARG A 568 -25.05 -21.64 -2.96
CA ARG A 568 -25.39 -22.68 -1.97
C ARG A 568 -25.40 -22.12 -0.57
N THR A 569 -26.24 -22.69 0.29
CA THR A 569 -26.23 -22.39 1.72
C THR A 569 -25.33 -23.38 2.45
N ASP A 570 -24.32 -22.86 3.14
CA ASP A 570 -23.43 -23.67 3.97
C ASP A 570 -24.21 -24.20 5.19
N THR A 571 -24.14 -25.51 5.42
CA THR A 571 -24.91 -26.18 6.48
C THR A 571 -24.38 -25.91 7.88
N GLU A 572 -23.11 -25.53 8.02
CA GLU A 572 -22.46 -25.26 9.31
C GLU A 572 -22.58 -23.78 9.72
N THR A 573 -22.59 -22.85 8.76
CA THR A 573 -22.72 -21.41 9.02
C THR A 573 -24.13 -20.87 8.79
N GLY A 574 -24.94 -21.52 7.95
CA GLY A 574 -26.25 -21.04 7.52
C GLY A 574 -26.19 -19.93 6.46
N GLU A 575 -24.99 -19.57 6.00
CA GLU A 575 -24.78 -18.49 5.04
C GLU A 575 -24.92 -18.98 3.60
N SER A 576 -25.59 -18.20 2.76
CA SER A 576 -25.65 -18.45 1.31
C SER A 576 -24.51 -17.72 0.60
N SER A 577 -23.66 -18.47 -0.10
CA SER A 577 -22.57 -17.91 -0.93
C SER A 577 -22.42 -18.67 -2.25
N TYR A 578 -21.76 -18.06 -3.23
CA TYR A 578 -21.40 -18.72 -4.48
C TYR A 578 -20.21 -19.67 -4.28
N VAL A 579 -20.46 -20.95 -4.55
CA VAL A 579 -19.45 -22.02 -4.44
C VAL A 579 -19.21 -22.66 -5.80
N TYR A 580 -17.98 -23.15 -6.00
CA TYR A 580 -17.60 -23.82 -7.24
C TYR A 580 -18.43 -25.08 -7.44
N LYS A 581 -19.09 -25.19 -8.61
CA LYS A 581 -19.99 -26.32 -8.92
C LYS A 581 -19.33 -27.44 -9.72
N GLY A 582 -18.07 -27.26 -10.13
CA GLY A 582 -17.39 -28.16 -11.06
C GLY A 582 -17.49 -27.68 -12.52
N GLY A 583 -16.84 -28.41 -13.42
CA GLY A 583 -16.95 -28.21 -14.87
C GLY A 583 -15.81 -27.39 -15.49
N TYR A 584 -15.20 -26.46 -14.75
CA TYR A 584 -14.13 -25.60 -15.31
C TYR A 584 -12.89 -26.40 -15.68
N TRP A 585 -12.36 -27.17 -14.71
CA TRP A 585 -11.18 -28.00 -14.92
C TRP A 585 -11.44 -29.11 -15.92
N GLU A 586 -12.64 -29.70 -15.91
CA GLU A 586 -13.05 -30.72 -16.86
C GLU A 586 -13.18 -30.17 -18.29
N ALA A 587 -13.65 -28.93 -18.45
CA ALA A 587 -13.67 -28.21 -19.72
C ALA A 587 -12.24 -27.91 -20.20
N LYS A 588 -11.35 -27.48 -19.28
CA LYS A 588 -9.93 -27.27 -19.57
C LYS A 588 -9.24 -28.56 -20.04
N ASP A 589 -9.42 -29.67 -19.33
CA ASP A 589 -8.81 -30.95 -19.70
C ASP A 589 -9.26 -31.42 -21.09
N ARG A 590 -10.50 -31.12 -21.48
CA ARG A 590 -11.04 -31.40 -22.82
C ARG A 590 -10.76 -30.32 -23.85
N GLN A 591 -10.25 -29.16 -23.44
CA GLN A 591 -10.14 -27.94 -24.25
C GLN A 591 -11.47 -27.55 -24.92
N ASP A 592 -12.58 -27.72 -24.20
CA ASP A 592 -13.94 -27.42 -24.68
C ASP A 592 -14.51 -26.20 -23.97
N TRP A 593 -14.42 -25.05 -24.64
CA TRP A 593 -14.90 -23.76 -24.15
C TRP A 593 -16.21 -23.31 -24.81
N SER A 594 -16.96 -24.23 -25.43
CA SER A 594 -18.19 -23.92 -26.18
C SER A 594 -19.27 -23.23 -25.32
N HIS A 595 -19.24 -23.43 -24.00
CA HIS A 595 -20.16 -22.78 -23.06
C HIS A 595 -19.70 -21.39 -22.59
N CYS A 596 -18.46 -20.98 -22.89
CA CYS A 596 -17.95 -19.68 -22.45
C CYS A 596 -18.51 -18.53 -23.30
N PRO A 597 -19.01 -17.45 -22.69
CA PRO A 597 -19.46 -16.28 -23.41
C PRO A 597 -18.30 -15.48 -24.03
N ALA A 598 -18.58 -14.76 -25.12
CA ALA A 598 -17.63 -13.82 -25.71
C ALA A 598 -17.73 -12.45 -25.02
N ILE A 599 -16.80 -12.17 -24.10
CA ILE A 599 -16.84 -10.97 -23.24
C ILE A 599 -15.71 -9.96 -23.48
N PHE A 600 -14.72 -10.26 -24.35
CA PHE A 600 -13.63 -9.35 -24.76
C PHE A 600 -13.80 -8.83 -26.18
#